data_AF-A0A2P6SB64-F1
#
_entry.id   AF-A0A2P6SB64-F1
#
_cell.length_a   1.000
_cell.length_b   1.000
_cell.length_c   1.000
_cell.angle_alpha   90.00
_cell.angle_beta   90.00
_cell.angle_gamma   90.00
#
_symmetry.space_group_name_H-M   'P 1'
#
loop_
_entity.id
_entity.type
_entity.pdbx_description
1 polymer ?
#
loop_
_entity_poly.entity_id
_entity_poly.type
_entity_poly.pdbx_seq_one_letter_code
_entity_poly.pdbx_strand_id
1 'polypeptide(L)' 'MKGGNHNDVCHRCGSIEHWFKQCNASTQLAASYKEYRQFREQEANLAEDEECEDVNLTIEDFKAKQVHEDAADFD' A
#
# COMPACT_ATOMS: atom_id res chain seq x y z
N MET A 1 0.83 -28.52 21.83
CA MET A 1 1.10 -27.10 22.14
C MET A 1 0.44 -26.28 21.06
N LYS A 2 -0.64 -25.58 21.35
CA LYS A 2 -1.32 -24.74 20.36
C LYS A 2 -1.91 -23.54 21.10
N GLY A 3 -1.17 -22.45 21.06
CA GLY A 3 -1.57 -21.14 21.57
C GLY A 3 -1.49 -20.14 20.43
N GLY A 4 -2.34 -20.30 19.42
CA GLY A 4 -2.56 -19.27 18.42
C GLY A 4 -3.59 -18.30 18.99
N ASN A 5 -3.22 -17.03 19.11
CA ASN A 5 -4.15 -15.97 19.47
C ASN A 5 -3.90 -14.78 18.52
N HIS A 6 -4.67 -14.86 17.44
CA HIS A 6 -5.02 -14.00 16.31
C HIS A 6 -4.48 -12.57 16.18
N ASN A 7 -3.24 -12.30 16.57
CA ASN A 7 -2.44 -11.11 16.18
C ASN A 7 -0.96 -11.52 16.04
N ASP A 8 -0.76 -12.49 15.15
CA ASP A 8 0.05 -13.70 15.34
C ASP A 8 1.53 -13.59 14.99
N VAL A 9 2.04 -12.42 14.60
CA VAL A 9 3.40 -12.28 14.07
C VAL A 9 4.37 -11.67 15.09
N CYS A 10 5.57 -12.23 15.17
CA CYS A 10 6.66 -11.71 15.97
C CYS A 10 7.09 -10.33 15.46
N HIS A 11 7.02 -9.32 16.31
CA HIS A 11 7.41 -7.96 15.92
C HIS A 11 8.91 -7.77 15.69
N ARG A 12 9.73 -8.76 16.03
CA ARG A 12 11.19 -8.72 15.83
C ARG A 12 11.63 -9.36 14.52
N CYS A 13 10.92 -10.36 14.01
CA CYS A 13 11.36 -11.11 12.83
C CYS A 13 10.24 -11.53 11.87
N GLY A 14 8.97 -11.25 12.20
CA GLY A 14 7.81 -11.58 11.38
C GLY A 14 7.31 -13.02 11.45
N SER A 15 7.95 -13.90 12.23
CA SER A 15 7.52 -15.30 12.36
C SER A 15 6.21 -15.44 13.14
N ILE A 16 5.36 -16.37 12.73
CA ILE A 16 4.13 -16.75 13.46
C ILE A 16 4.33 -17.81 14.55
N GLU A 17 5.54 -18.38 14.63
CA GLU A 17 5.82 -19.53 15.50
C GLU A 17 6.08 -19.13 16.96
N HIS A 18 6.42 -17.86 17.20
CA HIS A 18 6.87 -17.39 18.51
C HIS A 18 6.59 -15.91 18.72
N TRP A 19 6.65 -15.46 19.97
CA TRP A 19 6.46 -14.06 20.33
C TRP A 19 7.77 -13.30 20.49
N PHE A 20 7.69 -11.96 20.49
CA PHE A 20 8.83 -11.04 20.59
C PHE A 20 9.82 -11.40 21.71
N LYS A 21 9.32 -11.73 22.91
CA LYS A 21 10.16 -12.06 24.08
C LYS A 21 10.93 -13.37 23.94
N GLN A 22 10.48 -14.28 23.09
CA GLN A 22 11.10 -15.57 22.81
C GLN A 22 11.89 -15.58 21.50
N CYS A 23 11.95 -14.42 20.82
CA CYS A 23 12.61 -14.30 19.55
C CYS A 23 14.13 -14.21 19.73
N ASN A 24 14.84 -15.23 19.23
CA ASN A 24 16.31 -15.27 19.17
C ASN A 24 16.87 -14.84 17.80
N ALA A 25 16.11 -14.05 17.03
CA ALA A 25 16.58 -13.50 15.76
C ALA A 25 17.83 -12.63 15.93
N SER A 26 18.71 -12.64 14.92
CA SER A 26 19.87 -11.76 14.88
C SER A 26 19.44 -10.29 14.79
N THR A 27 20.31 -9.40 15.24
CA THR A 27 20.09 -7.94 15.16
C THR A 27 19.91 -7.48 13.71
N GLN A 28 20.62 -8.09 12.76
CA GLN A 28 20.50 -7.79 11.34
C GLN A 28 19.11 -8.14 10.79
N LEU A 29 18.58 -9.32 11.12
CA LEU A 29 17.24 -9.71 10.69
C LEU A 29 16.16 -8.79 11.29
N ALA A 30 16.35 -8.42 12.55
CA ALA A 30 15.42 -7.50 13.22
C ALA A 30 15.42 -6.10 12.60
N ALA A 31 16.59 -5.58 12.20
CA ALA A 31 16.70 -4.31 11.52
C ALA A 31 16.00 -4.34 10.15
N SER A 32 16.31 -5.37 9.34
CA SER A 32 15.70 -5.53 8.02
C SER A 32 14.17 -5.68 8.10
N TYR A 33 13.65 -6.46 9.05
CA TYR A 33 12.20 -6.63 9.22
C TYR A 33 11.52 -5.34 9.69
N LYS A 34 12.20 -4.53 10.50
CA LYS A 34 11.70 -3.21 10.92
C LYS A 34 11.56 -2.26 9.72
N GLU A 35 12.58 -2.18 8.86
CA GLU A 35 12.54 -1.39 7.63
C GLU A 35 11.41 -1.83 6.71
N TYR A 36 11.28 -3.15 6.50
CA TYR A 36 10.17 -3.72 5.73
C TYR A 36 8.79 -3.32 6.27
N ARG A 37 8.60 -3.39 7.60
CA ARG A 37 7.34 -2.99 8.22
C ARG A 37 7.04 -1.50 8.03
N GLN A 38 8.03 -0.63 8.23
CA GLN A 38 7.87 0.81 8.05
C GLN A 38 7.52 1.17 6.60
N PHE A 39 8.13 0.51 5.62
CA PHE A 39 7.80 0.68 4.21
C PHE A 39 6.35 0.27 3.91
N ARG A 40 5.89 -0.88 4.45
CA ARG A 40 4.51 -1.34 4.31
C ARG A 40 3.49 -0.42 4.98
N GLU A 41 3.82 0.14 6.13
CA GLU A 41 2.98 1.12 6.81
C GLU A 41 2.89 2.42 6.01
N GLN A 42 3.99 2.90 5.40
CA GLN A 42 3.96 4.04 4.48
C GLN A 42 3.09 3.79 3.25
N GLU A 43 3.19 2.60 2.64
CA GLU A 43 2.33 2.19 1.51
C GLU A 43 0.84 2.22 1.87
N ALA A 44 0.49 1.76 3.08
CA ALA A 44 -0.89 1.82 3.56
C ALA A 44 -1.38 3.26 3.77
N ASN A 45 -0.55 4.15 4.30
CA ASN A 45 -0.91 5.57 4.44
C ASN A 45 -1.06 6.27 3.08
N LEU A 46 -0.24 5.94 2.07
CA LEU A 46 -0.37 6.48 0.71
C LEU A 46 -1.68 6.07 0.01
N ALA A 47 -2.29 4.95 0.41
CA ALA A 47 -3.62 4.55 -0.09
C ALA A 47 -4.78 5.28 0.63
N GLU A 48 -4.51 5.91 1.77
CA GLU A 48 -5.48 6.72 2.53
C GLU A 48 -5.32 8.22 2.25
N ASP A 49 -4.09 8.67 1.94
CA ASP A 49 -3.78 10.00 1.41
C ASP A 49 -4.06 10.06 -0.11
N GLU A 50 -5.25 9.63 -0.53
CA GLU A 50 -5.92 10.42 -1.55
C GLU A 50 -6.29 11.73 -0.85
N GLU A 51 -5.38 12.71 -0.90
CA GLU A 51 -5.85 14.08 -1.14
C GLU A 51 -6.50 14.07 -2.52
N CYS A 52 -7.63 13.38 -2.63
CA CYS A 52 -8.68 13.70 -3.57
C CYS A 52 -9.13 15.08 -3.12
N GLU A 53 -8.40 16.11 -3.55
CA GLU A 53 -9.03 17.38 -3.86
C GLU A 53 -10.28 16.99 -4.65
N ASP A 54 -11.46 17.26 -4.10
CA ASP A 54 -12.73 16.93 -4.74
C ASP A 54 -12.68 17.47 -6.18
N VAL A 55 -12.36 16.59 -7.14
CA VAL A 55 -12.33 16.95 -8.56
C VAL A 55 -13.79 17.09 -8.95
N ASN A 56 -14.34 18.27 -8.73
CA ASN A 56 -15.69 18.63 -9.12
C ASN A 56 -15.73 18.74 -10.65
N LEU A 57 -15.78 17.59 -11.32
CA LEU A 57 -16.06 17.51 -12.75
C LEU A 57 -17.47 18.07 -12.96
N THR A 58 -17.53 19.23 -13.60
CA THR A 58 -18.80 19.85 -13.96
C THR A 58 -19.22 19.37 -15.34
N ILE A 59 -20.50 19.55 -15.67
CA ILE A 59 -21.03 19.27 -17.02
C ILE A 59 -20.24 20.07 -18.10
N GLU A 60 -19.53 21.13 -17.71
CA GLU A 60 -18.74 21.96 -18.60
C GLU A 60 -17.43 21.31 -19.04
N ASP A 61 -16.85 20.43 -18.22
CA ASP A 61 -15.64 19.67 -18.56
C ASP A 61 -15.90 18.62 -19.67
N PHE A 62 -17.16 18.17 -19.77
CA PHE A 62 -17.62 17.26 -20.82
C PHE A 62 -18.16 18.00 -22.06
N LYS A 63 -18.21 19.34 -22.06
CA LYS A 63 -18.47 20.12 -23.27
C LYS A 63 -17.21 20.11 -24.12
N ALA A 64 -16.90 18.95 -24.70
CA ALA A 64 -15.92 18.82 -25.75
C ALA A 64 -16.19 19.90 -26.79
N LYS A 65 -15.22 20.80 -27.00
CA LYS A 65 -15.15 21.52 -28.28
C LYS A 65 -15.15 20.43 -29.34
N GLN A 66 -16.19 20.40 -30.16
CA GLN A 66 -16.24 19.56 -31.35
C GLN A 66 -15.07 19.95 -32.26
N VAL A 67 -13.91 19.35 -32.03
CA VAL A 67 -12.89 19.19 -33.05
C VAL A 67 -13.08 17.76 -33.51
N HIS A 68 -14.03 17.60 -34.42
CA HIS A 68 -14.09 16.42 -35.28
C HIS A 68 -12.87 16.53 -36.20
N GLU A 69 -11.71 16.09 -35.73
CA GLU A 69 -10.58 15.83 -36.61
C GLU A 69 -10.92 14.52 -37.33
N ASP A 70 -11.37 14.68 -38.57
CA ASP A 70 -11.71 13.62 -39.49
C ASP A 70 -10.59 12.57 -39.50
N ALA A 71 -10.91 11.36 -39.04
CA ALA A 71 -10.12 10.17 -39.32
C ALA A 71 -10.21 9.86 -40.82
N ALA A 72 -9.46 10.62 -41.62
CA ALA A 72 -9.23 10.34 -43.02
C ALA A 72 -7.80 9.81 -43.18
N ASP A 73 -7.61 8.52 -42.89
CA ASP A 73 -6.49 7.77 -43.45
C ASP A 73 -6.80 6.26 -43.45
N PHE A 74 -7.41 5.79 -44.53
CA PHE A 74 -7.38 4.39 -44.92
C PHE A 74 -7.32 4.33 -46.45
N ASP A 75 -6.10 4.19 -46.99
CA ASP A 75 -5.80 3.68 -48.34
C ASP A 75 -4.70 2.61 -48.23
#